data_AF-A0A0G0W2E8-F1
#
_entry.id   AF-A0A0G0W2E8-F1
#
_cell.length_a   1.000
_cell.length_b   1.000
_cell.length_c   1.000
_cell.angle_alpha   90.00
_cell.angle_beta   90.00
_cell.angle_gamma   90.00
#
_symmetry.space_group_name_H-M   'P 1'
#
loop_
_entity.id
_entity.type
_entity.pdbx_description
1 polymer ?
#
loop_
_entity_poly.entity_id
_entity_poly.type
_entity_poly.pdbx_seq_one_letter_code
_entity_poly.pdbx_strand_id
1 'polypeptide(L)'
;MITLFNLVKGVTVGWTRTLELAGVGFRATVVNMNLVLTVGFSHEVTIAPPTGITFTIAEGKIVVTGIDKQLVGQVAANIRNVKKPEPYKGKGIKYLGEHIRKKAGKSAKAIGGAASTGAAK
;
A
#
# COMPACT_ATOMS: atom_id res chain seq x y z
N MET A 1 2.67 -16.73 -18.12
CA MET A 1 3.07 -16.75 -19.54
C MET A 1 3.26 -15.31 -20.01
N ILE A 2 4.42 -14.98 -20.59
CA ILE A 2 4.75 -13.64 -21.11
C ILE A 2 4.16 -13.55 -22.52
N THR A 3 3.23 -12.64 -22.76
CA THR A 3 2.66 -12.41 -24.10
C THR A 3 3.41 -11.28 -24.79
N LEU A 4 3.85 -11.50 -26.04
CA LEU A 4 4.63 -10.57 -26.87
C LEU A 4 4.03 -9.14 -26.91
N PHE A 5 2.71 -9.06 -26.94
CA PHE A 5 1.96 -7.80 -26.86
C PHE A 5 2.30 -6.94 -25.64
N ASN A 6 2.52 -7.56 -24.46
CA ASN A 6 2.85 -6.83 -23.24
C ASN A 6 4.26 -6.23 -23.29
N LEU A 7 5.19 -6.89 -24.00
CA LEU A 7 6.55 -6.39 -24.19
C LEU A 7 6.54 -5.18 -25.13
N VAL A 8 5.85 -5.27 -26.27
CA VAL A 8 5.71 -4.16 -27.24
C VAL A 8 5.04 -2.94 -26.59
N LYS A 9 3.99 -3.15 -25.81
CA LYS A 9 3.32 -2.07 -25.06
C LYS A 9 4.20 -1.51 -23.94
N GLY A 10 5.03 -2.35 -23.32
CA GLY A 10 5.95 -1.94 -22.25
C GLY A 10 7.03 -0.98 -22.72
N VAL A 11 7.56 -1.15 -23.93
CA VAL A 11 8.58 -0.24 -24.48
C VAL A 11 7.99 1.08 -24.97
N THR A 12 6.74 1.08 -25.45
CA THR A 12 6.09 2.28 -25.99
C THR A 12 5.44 3.16 -24.93
N VAL A 13 4.74 2.55 -23.96
CA VAL A 13 3.94 3.29 -22.95
C VAL A 13 4.50 3.10 -21.54
N GLY A 14 5.17 1.99 -21.27
CA GLY A 14 5.55 1.59 -19.91
C GLY A 14 4.39 0.99 -19.12
N TRP A 15 4.74 0.30 -18.03
CA TRP A 15 3.79 -0.27 -17.08
C TRP A 15 3.89 0.46 -15.76
N THR A 16 2.73 0.72 -15.17
CA THR A 16 2.62 1.38 -13.88
C THR A 16 1.74 0.58 -12.93
N ARG A 17 2.14 0.51 -11.66
CA ARG A 17 1.34 -0.06 -10.57
C ARG A 17 1.34 0.88 -9.40
N THR A 18 0.15 1.28 -8.97
CA THR A 18 -0.03 2.18 -7.84
C THR A 18 -0.45 1.40 -6.60
N LEU A 19 0.27 1.63 -5.51
CA LEU A 19 0.04 1.11 -4.18
C LEU A 19 -0.33 2.27 -3.26
N GLU A 20 -1.26 2.04 -2.35
CA GLU A 20 -1.73 3.02 -1.37
C GLU A 20 -1.35 2.55 0.04
N LEU A 21 -0.82 3.47 0.83
CA LEU A 21 -0.50 3.25 2.25
C LEU A 21 -1.74 3.58 3.09
N ALA A 22 -2.36 2.57 3.67
CA ALA A 22 -3.48 2.73 4.58
C ALA A 22 -3.02 2.52 6.03
N GLY A 23 -2.93 3.57 6.82
CA GLY A 23 -2.53 3.48 8.22
C GLY A 23 -2.17 4.82 8.81
N VAL A 24 -2.24 4.93 10.15
CA VAL A 24 -1.83 6.14 10.86
C VAL A 24 -0.31 6.09 11.02
N GLY A 25 0.39 7.12 10.56
CA GLY A 25 1.86 7.21 10.62
C GLY A 25 2.60 6.44 9.53
N PHE A 26 1.90 5.87 8.54
CA PHE A 26 2.54 5.16 7.44
C PHE A 26 3.06 6.15 6.40
N ARG A 27 4.33 6.02 6.06
CA ARG A 27 5.01 6.90 5.09
C ARG A 27 5.92 6.07 4.19
N ALA A 28 6.09 6.56 2.98
CA ALA A 28 7.13 6.09 2.07
C ALA A 28 7.94 7.30 1.62
N THR A 29 9.25 7.12 1.48
CA THR A 29 10.18 8.09 0.94
C THR A 29 11.06 7.39 -0.09
N VAL A 30 11.53 8.12 -1.10
CA VAL A 30 12.53 7.61 -2.05
C VAL A 30 13.84 8.30 -1.75
N VAL A 31 14.87 7.52 -1.44
CA VAL A 31 16.21 7.98 -1.08
C VAL A 31 17.20 7.29 -1.99
N ASN A 32 17.94 8.04 -2.81
CA ASN A 32 18.96 7.51 -3.73
C ASN A 32 18.42 6.34 -4.59
N MET A 33 17.20 6.50 -5.13
CA MET A 33 16.43 5.49 -5.90
C MET A 33 15.84 4.34 -5.06
N ASN A 34 16.29 4.15 -3.81
CA ASN A 34 15.74 3.15 -2.91
C ASN A 34 14.43 3.64 -2.30
N LEU A 35 13.46 2.73 -2.18
CA LEU A 35 12.20 3.00 -1.52
C LEU A 35 12.35 2.69 -0.03
N VAL A 36 12.20 3.70 0.82
CA VAL A 36 12.22 3.57 2.28
C VAL A 36 10.78 3.60 2.79
N LEU A 37 10.39 2.59 3.56
CA LEU A 37 9.05 2.40 4.09
C LEU A 37 9.05 2.53 5.62
N THR A 38 8.22 3.42 6.13
CA THR A 38 7.91 3.59 7.54
C THR A 38 6.49 3.09 7.79
N VAL A 39 6.33 1.78 8.04
CA VAL A 39 5.01 1.12 8.17
C VAL A 39 4.74 0.58 9.58
N GLY A 40 5.25 1.28 10.60
CA GLY A 40 5.03 0.95 12.01
C GLY A 40 5.91 -0.17 12.55
N PHE A 41 7.01 -0.50 11.85
CA PHE A 41 8.12 -1.26 12.42
C PHE A 41 9.06 -0.31 13.19
N SER A 42 9.84 -0.86 14.13
CA SER A 42 10.81 -0.07 14.92
C SER A 42 11.98 0.47 14.09
N HIS A 43 12.22 -0.09 12.90
CA HIS A 43 13.23 0.34 11.94
C HIS A 43 12.60 0.50 10.56
N GLU A 44 13.22 1.35 9.73
CA GLU A 44 12.78 1.59 8.37
C GLU A 44 13.12 0.39 7.47
N VAL A 45 12.22 0.09 6.53
CA VAL A 45 12.44 -0.98 5.54
C VAL A 45 12.86 -0.36 4.23
N THR A 46 14.11 -0.57 3.84
CA THR A 46 14.66 -0.09 2.57
C THR A 46 14.58 -1.16 1.50
N ILE A 47 14.01 -0.84 0.34
CA ILE A 47 13.87 -1.71 -0.82
C ILE A 47 14.63 -1.08 -1.99
N ALA A 48 15.65 -1.79 -2.48
CA ALA A 48 16.38 -1.38 -3.68
C ALA A 48 15.57 -1.75 -4.94
N PRO A 49 15.46 -0.84 -5.94
CA PRO A 49 14.83 -1.16 -7.20
C PRO A 49 15.70 -2.16 -7.98
N PRO A 50 15.10 -3.21 -8.58
CA PRO A 50 15.78 -3.98 -9.62
C PRO A 50 16.01 -3.11 -10.85
N THR A 51 16.91 -3.55 -11.73
CA THR A 51 17.23 -2.84 -12.98
C THR A 51 15.99 -2.58 -13.82
N GLY A 52 15.81 -1.32 -14.26
CA GLY A 52 14.69 -0.93 -15.13
C GLY A 52 13.36 -0.66 -14.42
N ILE A 53 13.35 -0.54 -13.08
CA ILE A 53 12.21 -0.05 -12.31
C ILE A 53 12.52 1.30 -11.67
N THR A 54 11.51 2.17 -11.67
CA THR A 54 11.54 3.44 -10.96
C THR A 54 10.42 3.49 -9.92
N PHE A 55 10.74 4.04 -8.75
CA PHE A 55 9.76 4.34 -7.71
C PHE A 55 9.48 5.83 -7.68
N THR A 56 8.20 6.19 -7.65
CA THR A 56 7.74 7.56 -7.48
C THR A 56 6.71 7.60 -6.37
N ILE A 57 6.73 8.68 -5.58
CA ILE A 57 5.73 8.89 -4.53
C ILE A 57 4.87 10.08 -4.95
N ALA A 58 3.56 9.86 -5.00
CA ALA A 58 2.57 10.90 -5.27
C ALA A 58 1.50 10.84 -4.18
N GLU A 59 1.35 11.90 -3.39
CA GLU A 59 0.27 12.04 -2.39
C GLU A 59 0.16 10.87 -1.40
N GLY A 60 1.28 10.29 -0.96
CA GLY A 60 1.27 9.12 -0.08
C GLY A 60 0.90 7.80 -0.77
N LYS A 61 0.89 7.77 -2.11
CA LYS A 61 0.81 6.56 -2.93
C LYS A 61 2.18 6.26 -3.53
N ILE A 62 2.54 4.98 -3.55
CA ILE A 62 3.76 4.49 -4.16
C ILE A 62 3.41 4.06 -5.58
N VAL A 63 4.03 4.68 -6.58
CA VAL A 63 3.90 4.34 -7.98
C VAL A 63 5.17 3.60 -8.40
N VAL A 64 5.00 2.35 -8.83
CA VAL A 64 6.07 1.53 -9.41
C VAL A 64 5.93 1.59 -10.92
N THR A 65 6.94 2.10 -11.61
CA THR A 65 6.98 2.18 -13.08
C THR A 65 8.12 1.32 -13.65
N GLY A 66 7.94 0.78 -14.84
CA GLY A 66 8.97 -0.01 -15.52
C GLY A 66 8.53 -0.53 -16.89
N ILE A 67 9.48 -1.14 -17.60
CA ILE A 67 9.27 -1.63 -18.98
C ILE A 67 8.62 -3.03 -18.98
N ASP A 68 8.95 -3.87 -18.00
CA ASP A 68 8.41 -5.22 -17.87
C ASP A 68 7.26 -5.30 -16.86
N LYS A 69 6.09 -5.70 -17.35
CA LYS A 69 4.88 -5.92 -16.56
C LYS A 69 5.07 -6.96 -15.45
N GLN A 70 5.84 -8.03 -15.70
CA GLN A 70 6.07 -9.08 -14.70
C GLN A 70 6.95 -8.55 -13.58
N LEU A 71 8.05 -7.91 -13.93
CA LEU A 71 9.00 -7.33 -12.97
C LEU A 71 8.32 -6.23 -12.12
N VAL A 72 7.56 -5.33 -12.74
CA VAL A 72 6.75 -4.31 -12.05
C VAL A 72 5.74 -4.96 -11.09
N GLY A 73 5.06 -6.02 -11.54
CA GLY A 73 4.11 -6.77 -10.72
C GLY A 73 4.77 -7.47 -9.52
N GLN A 74 5.94 -8.07 -9.74
CA GLN A 74 6.71 -8.77 -8.71
C GLN A 74 7.24 -7.81 -7.65
N VAL A 75 7.79 -6.67 -8.06
CA VAL A 75 8.25 -5.64 -7.12
C VAL A 75 7.08 -5.05 -6.33
N ALA A 76 5.96 -4.75 -6.99
CA ALA A 76 4.78 -4.28 -6.28
C ALA A 76 4.25 -5.32 -5.28
N ALA A 77 4.32 -6.62 -5.62
CA ALA A 77 3.97 -7.70 -4.70
C ALA A 77 4.94 -7.81 -3.52
N ASN A 78 6.24 -7.64 -3.74
CA ASN A 78 7.24 -7.62 -2.68
C ASN A 78 6.99 -6.48 -1.69
N ILE A 79 6.69 -5.28 -2.19
CA ILE A 79 6.32 -4.13 -1.35
C ILE A 79 5.05 -4.43 -0.54
N ARG A 80 4.02 -5.01 -1.16
CA ARG A 80 2.79 -5.42 -0.47
C ARG A 80 3.03 -6.50 0.60
N ASN A 81 4.00 -7.39 0.39
CA ASN A 81 4.32 -8.46 1.33
C ASN A 81 4.93 -7.94 2.64
N VAL A 82 5.59 -6.77 2.64
CA VAL A 82 6.16 -6.14 3.85
C VAL A 82 5.09 -5.91 4.91
N LYS A 83 3.93 -5.37 4.50
CA LYS A 83 2.79 -5.18 5.40
C LYS A 83 1.49 -5.41 4.64
N LYS A 84 1.07 -6.68 4.60
CA LYS A 84 -0.20 -7.10 3.99
C LYS A 84 -1.38 -6.37 4.63
N PRO A 85 -2.41 -6.02 3.85
CA PRO A 85 -3.58 -5.34 4.39
C PRO A 85 -4.34 -6.26 5.35
N GLU A 86 -4.61 -5.77 6.56
CA GLU A 86 -5.33 -6.54 7.57
C GLU A 86 -6.81 -6.72 7.21
N PRO A 87 -7.40 -7.93 7.35
CA PRO A 87 -8.80 -8.22 7.02
C PRO A 87 -9.86 -7.50 7.87
N TYR A 88 -9.45 -6.85 8.96
CA TYR A 88 -10.38 -6.16 9.88
C TYR A 88 -10.34 -4.64 9.70
N LYS A 89 -9.16 -4.03 9.88
CA LYS A 89 -8.99 -2.57 9.84
C LYS A 89 -8.49 -2.04 8.49
N GLY A 90 -8.17 -2.93 7.54
CA GLY A 90 -7.64 -2.55 6.23
C GLY A 90 -6.31 -1.80 6.29
N LYS A 91 -5.60 -1.86 7.43
CA LYS A 91 -4.31 -1.22 7.63
C LYS A 91 -3.23 -2.03 6.92
N GLY A 92 -2.37 -1.36 6.16
CA GLY A 92 -1.29 -1.97 5.39
C GLY A 92 -1.10 -1.31 4.03
N ILE A 93 -0.39 -2.00 3.15
CA ILE A 93 -0.16 -1.58 1.76
C ILE A 93 -1.16 -2.33 0.88
N LYS A 94 -2.01 -1.60 0.16
CA LYS A 94 -3.03 -2.16 -0.76
C LYS A 94 -2.79 -1.66 -2.17
N TYR A 95 -3.31 -2.37 -3.18
CA TYR A 95 -3.38 -1.79 -4.52
C TYR A 95 -4.44 -0.69 -4.58
N LEU A 96 -4.24 0.29 -5.45
CA LEU A 96 -5.22 1.33 -5.69
C LEU A 96 -6.54 0.70 -6.19
N GLY A 97 -7.62 0.91 -5.44
CA GLY A 97 -8.95 0.33 -5.73
C GLY A 97 -9.15 -1.12 -5.28
N GLU A 98 -8.24 -1.72 -4.50
CA GLU A 98 -8.43 -3.08 -3.98
C GLU A 98 -9.53 -3.13 -2.90
N HIS A 99 -10.61 -3.86 -3.17
CA HIS A 99 -11.68 -4.11 -2.20
C HIS A 99 -11.24 -5.15 -1.16
N ILE A 100 -10.86 -4.67 0.03
CA ILE A 100 -10.55 -5.54 1.18
C ILE A 100 -11.87 -6.10 1.72
N ARG A 101 -12.04 -7.42 1.63
CA ARG A 101 -13.14 -8.15 2.28
C ARG A 101 -13.00 -8.03 3.80
N LYS A 102 -13.79 -7.14 4.40
CA LYS A 102 -13.84 -6.98 5.86
C LYS A 102 -14.60 -8.17 6.46
N LYS A 103 -13.92 -8.99 7.27
CA LYS A 103 -14.61 -10.02 8.05
C LYS A 103 -15.22 -9.34 9.27
N ALA A 104 -16.53 -9.50 9.47
CA ALA A 104 -17.24 -8.94 10.61
C ALA A 104 -16.75 -9.60 11.91
N GLY A 105 -15.72 -9.03 12.52
CA GLY A 105 -15.34 -9.34 13.89
C GLY A 105 -16.29 -8.61 14.82
N LYS A 106 -17.13 -9.38 15.53
CA LYS A 106 -17.93 -9.02 16.71
C LYS A 106 -18.04 -7.50 16.94
N SER A 107 -19.08 -6.89 16.40
CA SER A 107 -19.55 -5.56 16.80
C SER A 107 -20.04 -5.61 18.26
N ALA A 108 -19.10 -5.65 19.20
CA ALA A 108 -19.37 -5.32 20.58
C ALA A 108 -19.55 -3.79 20.65
N LYS A 109 -20.81 -3.38 20.54
CA LYS A 109 -21.47 -2.31 21.30
C LYS A 109 -20.51 -1.32 21.99
N ALA A 110 -20.34 -0.15 21.39
CA ALA A 110 -20.13 1.10 22.11
C ALA A 110 -20.92 2.19 21.39
N ILE A 111 -22.25 2.01 21.38
CA ILE A 111 -23.20 3.08 21.11
C ILE A 111 -23.28 3.91 22.39
N GLY A 112 -23.08 5.22 22.24
CA GLY A 112 -23.79 6.22 23.02
C GLY A 112 -23.17 6.57 24.36
N GLY A 113 -22.36 7.64 24.35
CA GLY A 113 -22.45 8.59 25.44
C GLY A 113 -23.88 9.14 25.50
N ALA A 114 -24.56 8.93 26.63
CA ALA A 114 -25.77 9.63 27.00
C ALA A 114 -25.77 9.78 28.53
N ALA A 115 -25.42 10.99 28.95
CA ALA A 115 -25.77 11.68 30.19
C ALA A 115 -26.20 10.85 31.42
N SER A 116 -25.28 10.71 32.37
CA SER A 116 -25.57 10.78 33.82
C SER A 116 -24.97 12.09 34.30
N THR A 117 -25.71 13.05 34.85
CA THR A 117 -26.10 13.22 36.27
C THR A 117 -26.92 14.53 36.26
N GLY A 118 -28.12 14.73 36.82
CA GLY A 118 -28.67 14.29 38.10
C GLY A 118 -28.48 15.40 39.15
N ALA A 119 -29.60 15.99 39.61
CA ALA A 119 -29.77 16.82 40.83
C ALA A 119 -29.27 18.28 40.76
N ALA A 120 -29.87 19.29 41.41
CA ALA A 120 -31.10 19.47 42.19
C ALA A 120 -31.21 20.97 42.57
N LYS A 121 -32.42 21.38 42.97
CA LYS A 121 -32.82 22.63 43.64
C LYS A 121 -33.19 23.83 42.75
#